data_AF-A0A226X5Z7-F1
#
_entry.id   AF-A0A226X5Z7-F1
#
_cell.length_a   1.000
_cell.length_b   1.000
_cell.length_c   1.000
_cell.angle_alpha   90.00
_cell.angle_beta   90.00
_cell.angle_gamma   90.00
#
_symmetry.space_group_name_H-M   'P 1'
#
loop_
_entity.id
_entity.type
_entity.pdbx_description
1 polymer ?
#
loop_
_entity_poly.entity_id
_entity_poly.type
_entity_poly.pdbx_seq_one_letter_code
_entity_poly.pdbx_strand_id
1 'polypeptide(L)'
;MSPGVSQVGTSQQPPKVVAQCIAQKWADKSQQQVVSQDTLANDMAADVYVPGQQPPDGAKAIVRPNYSGPGTWVGFRAAGSAGSDAAGDIQACL
;
A
#
# COMPACT_ATOMS: atom_id res chain seq x y z
N MET A 1 13.33 9.40 -5.04
CA MET A 1 11.91 9.46 -4.65
C MET A 1 11.05 9.63 -5.89
N SER A 2 10.07 8.75 -6.12
CA SER A 2 9.07 8.97 -7.17
C SER A 2 8.16 10.14 -6.76
N PRO A 3 7.95 11.15 -7.61
CA PRO A 3 7.09 12.29 -7.27
C PRO A 3 5.67 11.79 -6.95
N GLY A 4 5.11 12.28 -5.84
CA GLY A 4 3.76 11.92 -5.37
C GLY A 4 3.66 10.70 -4.47
N VAL A 5 4.78 10.07 -4.06
CA VAL A 5 4.78 9.03 -3.02
C VAL A 5 5.19 9.64 -1.68
N SER A 6 4.27 9.66 -0.73
CA SER A 6 4.54 10.04 0.65
C SER A 6 4.88 8.79 1.46
N GLN A 7 5.93 8.86 2.28
CA GLN A 7 6.21 7.79 3.23
C GLN A 7 5.13 7.80 4.31
N VAL A 8 4.46 6.66 4.51
CA VAL A 8 3.49 6.49 5.61
C VAL A 8 4.23 5.99 6.86
N GLY A 9 5.05 4.96 6.69
CA GLY A 9 5.83 4.41 7.80
C GLY A 9 6.53 3.10 7.46
N THR A 10 6.95 2.39 8.50
CA THR A 10 7.59 1.08 8.41
C THR A 10 6.96 0.12 9.40
N SER A 11 6.67 -1.11 8.97
CA SER A 11 6.21 -2.20 9.84
C SER A 11 7.34 -3.19 10.11
N GLN A 12 7.28 -3.88 11.25
CA GLN A 12 8.15 -5.03 11.51
C GLN A 12 7.62 -6.32 10.85
N GLN A 13 6.39 -6.31 10.34
CA GLN A 13 5.77 -7.47 9.69
C GLN A 13 6.29 -7.67 8.26
N PRO A 14 6.16 -8.89 7.70
CA PRO A 14 6.53 -9.17 6.31
C PRO A 14 5.67 -8.37 5.30
N PRO A 15 6.22 -8.02 4.11
CA PRO A 15 5.52 -7.20 3.12
C PRO A 15 4.15 -7.76 2.73
N LYS A 16 4.06 -9.08 2.56
CA LYS A 16 2.82 -9.78 2.26
C LYS A 16 1.72 -9.53 3.30
N VAL A 17 2.05 -9.61 4.59
CA VAL A 17 1.08 -9.45 5.68
C VAL A 17 0.55 -8.02 5.70
N VAL A 18 1.45 -7.04 5.55
CA VAL A 18 1.09 -5.62 5.51
C VAL A 18 0.23 -5.31 4.27
N ALA A 19 0.62 -5.81 3.10
CA ALA A 19 -0.14 -5.63 1.86
C ALA A 19 -1.55 -6.24 1.96
N GLN A 20 -1.66 -7.46 2.51
CA GLN A 20 -2.95 -8.12 2.75
C GLN A 20 -3.83 -7.34 3.73
N CYS A 21 -3.26 -6.83 4.83
CA CYS A 21 -3.99 -6.00 5.78
C CYS A 21 -4.56 -4.74 5.12
N ILE A 22 -3.74 -4.02 4.35
CA ILE A 22 -4.17 -2.81 3.63
C ILE A 22 -5.28 -3.16 2.63
N ALA A 23 -5.09 -4.22 1.84
CA ALA A 23 -6.06 -4.64 0.84
C ALA A 23 -7.42 -5.01 1.48
N GLN A 24 -7.38 -5.80 2.55
CA GLN A 24 -8.58 -6.21 3.29
C GLN A 24 -9.28 -4.98 3.91
N LYS A 25 -8.53 -4.11 4.59
CA LYS A 25 -9.10 -2.95 5.26
C LYS A 25 -9.77 -1.98 4.29
N TRP A 26 -9.15 -1.74 3.13
CA TRP A 26 -9.76 -0.92 2.10
C TRP A 26 -10.96 -1.61 1.44
N ALA A 27 -10.90 -2.92 1.21
CA ALA A 27 -12.04 -3.67 0.68
C ALA A 27 -13.24 -3.63 1.63
N ASP A 28 -13.00 -3.84 2.93
CA ASP A 28 -14.04 -3.81 3.97
C ASP A 28 -14.67 -2.42 4.11
N LYS A 29 -13.83 -1.37 4.15
CA LYS A 29 -14.28 0.02 4.33
C LYS A 29 -15.02 0.58 3.12
N SER A 30 -14.55 0.26 1.92
CA SER A 30 -15.15 0.75 0.67
C SER A 30 -16.27 -0.13 0.14
N GLN A 31 -16.35 -1.39 0.59
CA GLN A 31 -17.19 -2.44 0.00
C GLN A 31 -16.91 -2.62 -1.51
N GLN A 32 -15.68 -2.32 -1.95
CA GLN A 32 -15.26 -2.38 -3.35
C GLN A 32 -14.05 -3.30 -3.52
N GLN A 33 -13.90 -3.82 -4.73
CA GLN A 33 -12.75 -4.66 -5.06
C GLN A 33 -11.46 -3.84 -5.01
N VAL A 34 -10.51 -4.32 -4.21
CA VAL A 34 -9.15 -3.79 -4.13
C VAL A 34 -8.25 -4.60 -5.05
N VAL A 35 -7.47 -3.90 -5.87
CA VAL A 35 -6.50 -4.54 -6.77
C VAL A 35 -5.13 -4.51 -6.10
N SER A 36 -4.54 -5.68 -5.87
CA SER A 36 -3.15 -5.84 -5.44
C SER A 36 -2.30 -6.31 -6.62
N GLN A 37 -1.16 -5.67 -6.84
CA GLN A 37 -0.20 -6.03 -7.88
C GLN A 37 1.15 -6.33 -7.25
N ASP A 38 1.58 -7.58 -7.30
CA ASP A 38 2.93 -7.95 -6.87
C ASP A 38 3.96 -7.38 -7.85
N THR A 39 4.88 -6.59 -7.33
CA THR A 39 5.91 -5.89 -8.11
C THR A 39 7.26 -6.60 -8.07
N LEU A 40 7.50 -7.47 -7.09
CA LEU A 40 8.64 -8.41 -7.11
C LEU A 40 8.17 -9.84 -6.87
N ALA A 41 8.88 -10.79 -7.48
CA ALA A 41 8.73 -12.22 -7.20
C ALA A 41 8.95 -12.51 -5.70
N ASN A 42 8.22 -13.50 -5.16
CA ASN A 42 8.19 -13.90 -3.74
C ASN A 42 7.52 -12.91 -2.78
N ASP A 43 6.53 -12.13 -3.24
CA ASP A 43 5.75 -11.21 -2.40
C ASP A 43 6.62 -10.17 -1.65
N MET A 44 7.85 -9.94 -2.12
CA MET A 44 8.78 -9.00 -1.50
C MET A 44 8.31 -7.56 -1.67
N ALA A 45 7.50 -7.31 -2.69
CA ALA A 45 7.02 -5.99 -3.03
C ALA A 45 5.63 -6.10 -3.64
N ALA A 46 4.68 -5.37 -3.08
CA ALA A 46 3.30 -5.32 -3.56
C ALA A 46 2.82 -3.87 -3.64
N ASP A 47 2.05 -3.58 -4.68
CA ASP A 47 1.35 -2.32 -4.87
C ASP A 47 -0.15 -2.59 -4.67
N VAL A 48 -0.74 -2.04 -3.61
CA VAL A 48 -2.17 -2.17 -3.32
C VAL A 48 -2.86 -0.89 -3.79
N TYR A 49 -3.77 -0.98 -4.75
CA TYR A 49 -4.48 0.17 -5.29
C TYR A 49 -5.70 0.49 -4.42
N VAL A 50 -5.99 1.78 -4.24
CA VAL A 50 -7.21 2.22 -3.54
C VAL A 50 -8.43 1.71 -4.32
N PRO A 51 -9.51 1.28 -3.64
CA PRO A 51 -10.70 0.78 -4.30
C PRO A 51 -11.23 1.76 -5.37
N GLY A 52 -11.62 1.21 -6.52
CA GLY A 52 -12.03 1.98 -7.70
C GLY A 52 -10.88 2.60 -8.53
N GLN A 53 -9.63 2.46 -8.10
CA GLN A 53 -8.45 2.80 -8.91
C GLN A 53 -7.95 1.57 -9.67
N GLN A 54 -7.47 1.78 -10.89
CA GLN A 54 -6.89 0.72 -11.72
C GLN A 54 -5.40 0.95 -11.97
N PRO A 55 -4.57 -0.10 -12.03
CA PRO A 55 -3.21 0.01 -12.54
C PRO A 55 -3.21 0.49 -14.01
N PRO A 56 -2.15 1.18 -14.49
CA PRO A 56 -0.91 1.56 -13.78
C PRO A 56 -0.99 2.91 -13.04
N ASP A 57 -2.03 3.70 -13.31
CA ASP A 57 -2.21 5.05 -12.80
C ASP A 57 -3.33 5.10 -11.76
N GLY A 58 -3.00 5.48 -10.54
CA GLY A 58 -3.98 5.58 -9.48
C GLY A 58 -3.35 5.71 -8.10
N ALA A 59 -4.21 5.97 -7.11
CA ALA A 59 -3.80 6.03 -5.72
C ALA A 59 -3.46 4.61 -5.24
N LYS A 60 -2.30 4.42 -4.60
CA LYS A 60 -1.84 3.10 -4.18
C LYS A 60 -0.92 3.13 -2.97
N ALA A 61 -1.02 2.12 -2.12
CA ALA A 61 0.01 1.79 -1.15
C ALA A 61 1.13 1.03 -1.85
N ILE A 62 2.36 1.44 -1.59
CA ILE A 62 3.57 0.82 -2.11
C ILE A 62 4.22 0.12 -0.93
N VAL A 63 4.14 -1.20 -0.91
CA VAL A 63 4.69 -2.05 0.14
C VAL A 63 5.97 -2.66 -0.39
N ARG A 64 7.09 -2.42 0.30
CA ARG A 64 8.43 -2.88 -0.08
C ARG A 64 9.19 -3.37 1.15
N PRO A 65 10.23 -4.18 1.00
CA PRO A 65 11.10 -4.51 2.12
C PRO A 65 11.79 -3.24 2.61
N ASN A 66 12.00 -3.13 3.91
CA ASN A 66 12.76 -2.00 4.45
C ASN A 66 14.21 -2.06 3.94
N TYR A 67 14.67 -0.99 3.31
CA TYR A 67 16.04 -0.90 2.76
C TYR A 67 17.12 -0.88 3.85
N SER A 68 16.76 -0.47 5.08
CA SER A 68 17.71 -0.23 6.17
C SER A 68 17.75 -1.34 7.23
N GLY A 69 17.00 -2.44 7.06
CA GLY A 69 16.92 -3.51 8.06
C GLY A 69 15.72 -4.44 7.88
N PRO A 70 15.44 -5.31 8.87
CA PRO A 70 14.28 -6.19 8.83
C PRO A 70 12.97 -5.39 8.85
N GLY A 71 11.94 -5.93 8.21
CA GLY A 71 10.60 -5.35 8.14
C GLY A 71 10.25 -4.81 6.76
N THR A 72 9.21 -3.98 6.73
CA THR A 72 8.54 -3.52 5.52
C THR A 72 8.43 -2.02 5.54
N TRP A 73 8.85 -1.36 4.47
CA TRP A 73 8.58 0.04 4.22
C TRP A 73 7.28 0.20 3.45
N VAL A 74 6.42 1.12 3.89
CA VAL A 74 5.18 1.45 3.19
C VAL A 74 5.15 2.94 2.83
N GLY A 75 5.06 3.17 1.53
CA GLY A 75 4.71 4.45 0.95
C GLY A 75 3.27 4.47 0.50
N PHE A 76 2.73 5.67 0.33
CA PHE A 76 1.42 5.88 -0.27
C PHE A 76 1.55 6.91 -1.37
N ARG A 77 1.12 6.51 -2.57
CA ARG A 77 0.98 7.40 -3.71
C ARG A 77 -0.45 7.90 -3.73
N ALA A 78 -0.65 9.19 -3.49
CA ALA A 78 -1.95 9.81 -3.72
C ALA A 78 -2.13 10.03 -5.24
N ALA A 79 -3.32 9.77 -5.76
CA ALA A 79 -3.74 10.22 -7.07
C ALA A 79 -5.15 10.81 -6.96
N GLY A 80 -5.33 12.04 -7.43
CA GLY A 80 -6.59 12.77 -7.28
C GLY A 80 -6.95 13.02 -5.80
N SER A 81 -8.23 12.95 -5.47
CA SER A 81 -8.80 13.25 -4.15
C SER A 81 -8.77 12.09 -3.14
N ALA A 82 -8.34 10.89 -3.52
CA ALA A 82 -8.44 9.67 -2.70
C ALA A 82 -7.31 9.51 -1.64
N GLY A 83 -6.68 10.60 -1.21
CA GLY A 83 -5.36 10.56 -0.58
C GLY A 83 -5.33 10.38 0.95
N SER A 84 -6.13 11.16 1.68
CA SER A 84 -5.92 11.34 3.12
C SER A 84 -6.42 10.17 3.96
N ASP A 85 -7.62 9.66 3.66
CA ASP A 85 -8.23 8.57 4.44
C ASP A 85 -7.53 7.23 4.21
N ALA A 86 -7.04 7.02 2.99
CA ALA A 86 -6.33 5.80 2.60
C ALA A 86 -4.98 5.67 3.34
N ALA A 87 -4.24 6.78 3.51
CA ALA A 87 -2.99 6.79 4.27
C ALA A 87 -3.19 6.47 5.76
N GLY A 88 -4.27 6.97 6.37
CA GLY A 88 -4.61 6.64 7.75
C GLY A 88 -4.95 5.16 7.94
N ASP A 89 -5.62 4.53 6.96
CA ASP A 89 -5.91 3.10 7.00
C ASP A 89 -4.64 2.25 6.92
N ILE A 90 -3.68 2.65 6.08
CA ILE A 90 -2.36 1.99 5.97
C ILE A 90 -1.66 2.02 7.33
N GLN A 91 -1.66 3.16 8.02
CA GLN A 91 -0.95 3.32 9.28
C GLN A 91 -1.45 2.38 10.38
N ALA A 92 -2.71 1.95 10.32
CA ALA A 92 -3.26 0.97 11.26
C ALA A 92 -2.82 -0.48 10.96
N CYS A 93 -2.24 -0.73 9.79
CA CYS A 93 -1.70 -2.01 9.35
C CYS A 93 -0.17 -2.11 9.49
N LEU A 94 0.48 -1.06 9.97
CA LEU A 94 1.93 -1.02 10.22
C LEU A 94 2.26 -1.48 11.64
#